data_AF-A0A2H0KMF3-F1
#
_entry.id   AF-A0A2H0KMF3-F1
#
_cell.length_a   1.000
_cell.length_b   1.000
_cell.length_c   1.000
_cell.angle_alpha   90.00
_cell.angle_beta   90.00
_cell.angle_gamma   90.00
#
_symmetry.space_group_name_H-M   'P 1'
#
loop_
_entity.id
_entity.type
_entity.pdbx_description
1 polymer ?
#
loop_
_entity_poly.entity_id
_entity_poly.type
_entity_poly.pdbx_seq_one_letter_code
_entity_poly.pdbx_strand_id
1 'polypeptide(L)'
;MKKVTKNLEIEKLKKEVEEYKNKYLRALADYQNFEKRVKEERNQLVRTANLNLIMKLLPFLDSLEKAEVFIKDQGLKIAKDHLFQSLKEIGIEEIDVVNKPFNPKVAEAIDIVQGDKDDVVVEVLRKGYRIEDKILRVAQVKVS
;
A
#
# COMPACT_ATOMS: atom_id res chain seq x y z
N MET A 1 28.90 -61.35 -25.38
CA MET A 1 27.84 -61.15 -24.36
C MET A 1 28.21 -60.11 -23.31
N LYS A 2 29.28 -60.27 -22.49
CA LYS A 2 29.67 -59.31 -21.44
C LYS A 2 29.84 -57.83 -21.87
N LYS A 3 30.32 -57.56 -23.10
CA LYS A 3 30.52 -56.18 -23.62
C LYS A 3 29.20 -55.47 -23.96
N VAL A 4 28.17 -56.23 -24.36
CA VAL A 4 26.84 -55.70 -24.69
C VAL A 4 26.07 -55.37 -23.42
N THR A 5 26.13 -56.24 -22.40
CA THR A 5 25.54 -55.98 -21.07
C THR A 5 26.15 -54.75 -20.40
N LYS A 6 27.48 -54.59 -20.49
CA LYS A 6 28.18 -53.42 -19.94
C LYS A 6 27.79 -52.11 -20.65
N ASN A 7 27.56 -52.13 -21.96
CA ASN A 7 27.08 -50.97 -22.71
C ASN A 7 25.63 -50.59 -22.34
N LEU A 8 24.75 -51.57 -22.16
CA LEU A 8 23.37 -51.34 -21.73
C LEU A 8 23.30 -50.70 -20.33
N GLU A 9 24.18 -51.15 -19.43
CA GLU A 9 24.29 -50.62 -18.07
C GLU A 9 24.82 -49.17 -18.06
N ILE A 10 25.79 -48.86 -18.92
CA ILE A 10 26.29 -47.49 -19.14
C ILE A 10 25.18 -46.58 -19.69
N GLU A 11 24.38 -47.05 -20.65
CA GLU A 11 23.26 -46.25 -21.17
C GLU A 11 22.18 -46.00 -20.12
N LYS A 12 21.86 -47.00 -19.29
CA LYS A 12 20.92 -46.84 -18.18
C LYS A 12 21.40 -45.79 -17.18
N LEU A 13 22.67 -45.88 -16.74
CA LEU A 13 23.27 -44.90 -15.84
C LEU A 13 23.30 -43.49 -16.44
N LYS A 14 23.58 -43.35 -17.75
CA LYS A 14 23.51 -42.04 -18.43
C LYS A 14 22.10 -41.45 -18.41
N LYS A 15 21.07 -42.27 -18.63
CA LYS A 15 19.67 -41.83 -18.55
C LYS A 15 19.30 -41.39 -17.14
N GLU A 16 19.70 -42.16 -16.12
CA GLU A 16 19.48 -41.80 -14.71
C GLU A 16 20.18 -40.48 -14.36
N VAL A 17 21.44 -40.30 -14.77
CA VAL A 17 22.19 -39.04 -14.56
C VAL A 17 21.48 -37.86 -15.22
N GLU A 18 21.00 -38.02 -16.46
CA GLU A 18 20.28 -36.96 -17.16
C GLU A 18 18.93 -36.65 -16.48
N GLU A 19 18.22 -37.66 -15.99
CA GLU A 19 16.99 -37.48 -15.23
C GLU A 19 17.25 -36.71 -13.92
N TYR A 20 18.27 -37.09 -13.15
CA TYR A 20 18.64 -36.40 -11.92
C TYR A 20 19.11 -34.97 -12.19
N LYS A 21 19.87 -34.74 -13.27
CA LYS A 21 20.30 -33.41 -13.68
C LYS A 21 19.10 -32.52 -14.00
N ASN A 22 18.11 -33.05 -14.73
CA ASN A 22 16.88 -32.33 -15.05
C ASN A 22 16.04 -32.03 -13.79
N LYS A 23 15.92 -33.01 -12.87
CA LYS A 23 15.26 -32.79 -11.57
C LYS A 23 15.98 -31.72 -10.74
N TYR A 24 17.30 -31.76 -10.71
CA TYR A 24 18.12 -30.78 -9.99
C TYR A 24 17.96 -29.37 -10.58
N LEU A 25 18.05 -29.23 -11.90
CA LEU A 25 17.84 -27.94 -12.57
C LEU A 25 16.45 -27.37 -12.32
N ARG A 26 15.42 -28.22 -12.32
CA ARG A 26 14.06 -27.80 -11.96
C ARG A 26 13.95 -27.36 -10.51
N ALA A 27 14.48 -28.15 -9.57
CA ALA A 27 14.47 -27.79 -8.16
C ALA A 27 15.24 -26.48 -7.89
N LEU A 28 16.34 -26.25 -8.60
CA LEU A 28 17.09 -25.00 -8.52
C LEU A 28 16.27 -23.81 -9.04
N ALA A 29 15.56 -23.97 -10.16
CA ALA A 29 14.67 -22.94 -10.69
C ALA A 29 13.49 -22.65 -9.75
N ASP A 30 12.88 -23.68 -9.19
CA ASP A 30 11.78 -23.54 -8.21
C ASP A 30 12.26 -22.81 -6.95
N TYR A 31 13.48 -23.11 -6.48
CA TYR A 31 14.09 -22.43 -5.35
C TYR A 31 14.35 -20.95 -5.62
N GLN A 32 14.91 -20.60 -6.79
CA GLN A 32 15.12 -19.20 -7.18
C GLN A 32 13.80 -18.42 -7.26
N ASN A 33 12.75 -19.03 -7.81
CA ASN A 33 11.41 -18.44 -7.85
C ASN A 33 10.83 -18.26 -6.44
N PHE A 34 11.02 -19.24 -5.56
CA PHE A 34 10.62 -19.15 -4.16
C PHE A 34 11.34 -18.02 -3.42
N GLU A 35 12.66 -17.92 -3.52
CA GLU A 35 13.43 -16.84 -2.89
C GLU A 35 12.96 -15.45 -3.34
N LYS A 36 12.72 -15.29 -4.66
CA LYS A 36 12.18 -14.04 -5.20
C LYS A 36 10.82 -13.71 -4.59
N ARG A 37 9.90 -14.70 -4.56
CA ARG A 37 8.56 -14.54 -3.99
C ARG A 37 8.61 -14.18 -2.50
N VAL A 38 9.41 -14.87 -1.70
CA VAL A 38 9.55 -14.60 -0.26
C VAL A 38 10.07 -13.18 -0.01
N LYS A 39 11.01 -12.70 -0.84
CA LYS A 39 11.50 -11.32 -0.74
C LYS A 39 10.40 -10.29 -1.04
N GLU A 40 9.60 -10.52 -2.06
CA GLU A 40 8.46 -9.67 -2.42
C GLU A 40 7.39 -9.65 -1.32
N GLU A 41 7.02 -10.82 -0.79
CA GLU A 41 6.07 -10.95 0.33
C GLU A 41 6.56 -10.22 1.58
N ARG A 42 7.85 -10.36 1.93
CA ARG A 42 8.44 -9.66 3.08
C ARG A 42 8.36 -8.14 2.90
N ASN A 43 8.67 -7.62 1.72
CA ASN A 43 8.55 -6.20 1.43
C ASN A 43 7.10 -5.71 1.53
N GLN A 44 6.15 -6.50 1.03
CA GLN A 44 4.72 -6.19 1.11
C GLN A 44 4.20 -6.20 2.56
N LEU A 45 4.67 -7.13 3.38
CA LEU A 45 4.35 -7.18 4.81
C LEU A 45 4.83 -5.93 5.53
N VAL A 46 6.07 -5.51 5.30
CA VAL A 46 6.63 -4.27 5.90
C VAL A 46 5.83 -3.05 5.45
N ARG A 47 5.54 -2.93 4.15
CA ARG A 47 4.70 -1.84 3.62
C ARG A 47 3.34 -1.82 4.29
N THR A 48 2.66 -2.96 4.37
CA THR A 48 1.33 -3.07 4.97
C THR A 48 1.33 -2.73 6.46
N ALA A 49 2.34 -3.18 7.21
CA ALA A 49 2.49 -2.85 8.62
C ALA A 49 2.67 -1.34 8.84
N ASN A 50 3.49 -0.68 8.01
CA ASN A 50 3.67 0.76 8.07
C ASN A 50 2.36 1.51 7.75
N LEU A 51 1.62 1.09 6.72
CA LEU A 51 0.33 1.70 6.39
C LEU A 51 -0.67 1.58 7.55
N ASN A 52 -0.74 0.42 8.19
CA ASN A 52 -1.61 0.20 9.34
C ASN A 52 -1.24 1.10 10.53
N LEU A 53 0.06 1.31 10.77
CA LEU A 53 0.53 2.25 11.80
C LEU A 53 0.11 3.68 11.46
N ILE A 54 0.33 4.12 10.22
CA ILE A 54 -0.01 5.47 9.78
C ILE A 54 -1.52 5.70 9.88
N MET A 55 -2.34 4.75 9.45
CA MET A 55 -3.81 4.84 9.60
C MET A 55 -4.24 5.06 11.05
N LYS A 56 -3.53 4.47 12.03
CA LYS A 56 -3.78 4.70 13.46
C LYS A 56 -3.27 6.05 13.97
N LEU A 57 -2.33 6.68 13.27
CA LEU A 57 -1.81 8.03 13.58
C LEU A 57 -2.65 9.15 12.95
N LEU A 58 -3.43 8.88 11.89
CA LEU A 58 -4.27 9.90 11.25
C LEU A 58 -5.27 10.58 12.22
N PRO A 59 -5.92 9.88 13.18
CA PRO A 59 -6.76 10.53 14.19
C PRO A 59 -6.00 11.49 15.12
N PHE A 60 -4.72 11.24 15.36
CA PHE A 60 -3.86 12.16 16.11
C PHE A 60 -3.61 13.43 15.30
N LEU A 61 -3.31 13.31 14.00
CA LEU A 61 -3.19 14.47 13.11
C LEU A 61 -4.49 15.30 13.06
N ASP A 62 -5.66 14.65 12.98
CA ASP A 62 -6.95 15.34 13.04
C ASP A 62 -7.12 16.13 14.34
N SER A 63 -6.61 15.59 15.46
CA SER A 63 -6.69 16.24 16.77
C SER A 63 -5.80 17.47 16.83
N LEU A 64 -4.62 17.43 16.20
CA LEU A 64 -3.74 18.59 16.05
C LEU A 64 -4.36 19.66 15.15
N GLU A 65 -4.97 19.28 14.03
CA GLU A 65 -5.69 20.20 13.14
C GLU A 65 -6.84 20.90 13.87
N LYS A 66 -7.64 20.14 14.63
CA LYS A 66 -8.69 20.73 15.47
C LYS A 66 -8.11 21.69 16.51
N ALA A 67 -7.06 21.27 17.23
CA ALA A 67 -6.43 22.10 18.24
C ALA A 67 -5.86 23.41 17.66
N GLU A 68 -5.29 23.37 16.45
CA GLU A 68 -4.79 24.56 15.76
C GLU A 68 -5.90 25.60 15.52
N VAL A 69 -7.09 25.16 15.12
CA VAL A 69 -8.25 26.06 14.89
C VAL A 69 -8.65 26.81 16.17
N PHE A 70 -8.64 26.13 17.31
CA PHE A 70 -9.05 26.72 18.60
C PHE A 70 -7.96 27.56 19.26
N ILE A 71 -6.73 27.05 19.31
CA ILE A 71 -5.63 27.65 20.08
C ILE A 71 -4.91 28.72 19.26
N LYS A 72 -4.82 28.55 17.93
CA LYS A 72 -4.08 29.43 17.01
C LYS A 72 -2.61 29.67 17.40
N ASP A 73 -2.00 28.69 18.07
CA ASP A 73 -0.59 28.72 18.46
C ASP A 73 0.33 28.41 17.27
N GLN A 74 1.37 29.22 17.09
CA GLN A 74 2.31 29.06 15.97
C GLN A 74 3.20 27.83 16.12
N GLY A 75 3.59 27.46 17.34
CA GLY A 75 4.42 26.28 17.60
C GLY A 75 3.67 24.99 17.26
N LEU A 76 2.39 24.92 17.62
CA LEU A 76 1.50 23.81 17.25
C LEU A 76 1.37 23.70 15.73
N LYS A 77 1.17 24.82 15.04
CA LYS A 77 1.10 24.84 13.57
C LYS A 77 2.38 24.29 12.94
N ILE A 78 3.55 24.78 13.37
CA ILE A 78 4.85 24.30 12.86
C ILE A 78 5.02 22.81 13.09
N ALA A 79 4.71 22.31 14.30
CA ALA A 79 4.83 20.89 14.62
C ALA A 79 3.90 20.01 13.76
N LYS A 80 2.65 20.44 13.58
CA LYS A 80 1.68 19.76 12.73
C LYS A 80 2.08 19.77 11.25
N ASP A 81 2.55 20.91 10.75
CA ASP A 81 3.02 21.04 9.36
C ASP A 81 4.27 20.18 9.11
N HIS A 82 5.21 20.12 10.06
CA HIS A 82 6.37 19.22 10.01
C HIS A 82 5.95 17.75 9.98
N LEU A 83 5.02 17.35 10.85
CA LEU A 83 4.49 15.98 10.85
C LEU A 83 3.87 15.64 9.50
N PHE A 84 3.05 16.53 8.95
CA PHE A 84 2.43 16.31 7.65
C PHE A 84 3.45 16.27 6.51
N GLN A 85 4.51 17.09 6.57
CA GLN A 85 5.60 17.04 5.61
C GLN A 85 6.35 15.70 5.65
N SER A 86 6.62 15.15 6.85
CA SER A 86 7.20 13.81 6.97
C SER A 86 6.31 12.71 6.40
N LEU A 87 4.98 12.83 6.53
CA LEU A 87 4.04 11.89 5.90
C LEU A 87 4.08 12.00 4.37
N LYS A 88 4.17 13.22 3.82
CA LYS A 88 4.32 13.46 2.38
C LYS A 88 5.60 12.85 1.80
N GLU A 89 6.72 12.94 2.52
CA GLU A 89 7.99 12.34 2.09
C GLU A 89 7.92 10.82 1.96
N ILE A 90 7.02 10.18 2.70
CA ILE A 90 6.76 8.73 2.63
C ILE A 90 5.67 8.40 1.57
N GLY A 91 5.17 9.41 0.84
CA GLY A 91 4.22 9.27 -0.27
C GLY A 91 2.75 9.44 0.13
N ILE A 92 2.46 9.90 1.35
CA ILE A 92 1.07 10.13 1.78
C ILE A 92 0.61 11.50 1.33
N GLU A 93 -0.53 11.51 0.65
CA GLU A 93 -1.15 12.71 0.12
C GLU A 93 -2.55 12.92 0.71
N GLU A 94 -2.90 14.18 0.93
CA GLU A 94 -4.29 14.58 1.21
C GLU A 94 -5.13 14.44 -0.07
N ILE A 95 -6.33 13.88 0.07
CA ILE A 95 -7.28 13.77 -1.04
C ILE A 95 -8.01 15.10 -1.19
N ASP A 96 -7.69 15.82 -2.24
CA ASP A 96 -8.34 17.09 -2.58
C ASP A 96 -9.74 16.84 -3.15
N VAL A 97 -10.76 17.12 -2.35
CA VAL A 97 -12.18 16.92 -2.66
C VAL A 97 -13.01 18.22 -2.64
N VAL A 98 -12.49 19.30 -2.07
CA VAL A 98 -13.24 20.56 -1.90
C VAL A 98 -13.57 21.15 -3.27
N ASN A 99 -14.80 21.64 -3.46
CA ASN A 99 -15.31 22.21 -4.72
C ASN A 99 -15.29 21.23 -5.91
N LYS A 100 -15.21 19.92 -5.66
CA LYS A 100 -15.29 18.87 -6.70
C LYS A 100 -16.63 18.11 -6.59
N PRO A 101 -17.08 17.47 -7.69
CA PRO A 101 -18.21 16.56 -7.64
C PRO A 101 -17.98 15.48 -6.58
N PHE A 102 -19.02 15.20 -5.79
CA PHE A 102 -18.97 14.16 -4.78
C PHE A 102 -18.62 12.82 -5.42
N ASN A 103 -17.66 12.11 -4.81
CA ASN A 103 -17.25 10.80 -5.26
C ASN A 103 -17.15 9.85 -4.06
N PRO A 104 -18.06 8.85 -3.97
CA PRO A 104 -18.12 7.94 -2.83
C PRO A 104 -16.89 7.03 -2.71
N LYS A 105 -16.04 6.95 -3.75
CA LYS A 105 -14.77 6.21 -3.66
C LYS A 105 -13.77 6.89 -2.74
N VAL A 106 -13.81 8.22 -2.64
CA VAL A 106 -12.78 9.03 -1.96
C VAL A 106 -13.33 9.91 -0.83
N ALA A 107 -14.66 10.05 -0.75
CA ALA A 107 -15.34 10.86 0.25
C ALA A 107 -16.60 10.15 0.79
N GLU A 108 -16.91 10.42 2.06
CA GLU A 108 -18.11 10.02 2.77
C GLU A 108 -18.91 11.29 3.10
N ALA A 109 -20.13 11.39 2.57
CA ALA A 109 -21.03 12.50 2.85
C ALA A 109 -21.64 12.33 4.26
N ILE A 110 -21.31 13.24 5.16
CA ILE A 110 -21.80 13.25 6.55
C ILE A 110 -23.02 14.15 6.70
N ASP A 111 -23.13 15.17 5.85
CA ASP A 111 -24.20 16.16 5.92
C ASP A 111 -24.53 16.69 4.52
N ILE A 112 -25.77 17.13 4.33
CA ILE A 112 -26.25 17.75 3.10
C ILE A 112 -26.65 19.19 3.45
N VAL A 113 -26.06 20.16 2.76
CA VAL A 113 -26.28 21.59 2.98
C VAL A 113 -26.87 22.22 1.73
N GLN A 114 -27.57 23.35 1.89
CA GLN A 114 -28.08 24.08 0.74
C GLN A 114 -26.92 24.78 0.03
N GLY A 115 -26.77 24.57 -1.28
CA GLY A 115 -25.75 25.22 -2.10
C GLY A 115 -26.23 25.52 -3.51
N ASP A 116 -25.37 26.18 -4.29
CA ASP A 116 -25.69 26.61 -5.66
C ASP A 116 -25.62 25.46 -6.69
N LYS A 117 -24.99 24.34 -6.33
CA LYS A 117 -24.76 23.18 -7.21
C LYS A 117 -25.02 21.88 -6.47
N ASP A 118 -25.83 21.03 -7.07
CA ASP A 118 -26.12 19.69 -6.56
C ASP A 118 -24.90 18.75 -6.74
N ASP A 119 -24.73 17.84 -5.78
CA ASP A 119 -23.70 16.81 -5.68
C ASP A 119 -22.26 17.34 -5.67
N VAL A 120 -22.01 18.49 -5.01
CA VAL A 120 -20.67 19.10 -4.88
C VAL A 120 -20.21 19.11 -3.43
N VAL A 121 -18.93 18.80 -3.19
CA VAL A 121 -18.33 18.90 -1.86
C VAL A 121 -18.12 20.37 -1.49
N VAL A 122 -18.79 20.81 -0.43
CA VAL A 122 -18.76 22.19 0.07
C VAL A 122 -17.74 22.36 1.19
N GLU A 123 -17.64 21.39 2.09
CA GLU A 123 -16.78 21.47 3.27
C GLU A 123 -16.17 20.11 3.60
N VAL A 124 -14.90 20.11 4.03
CA VAL A 124 -14.23 18.91 4.56
C VAL A 124 -14.22 18.98 6.09
N LEU A 125 -14.95 18.07 6.73
CA LEU A 125 -15.00 17.91 8.19
C LEU A 125 -13.81 17.10 8.71
N ARG A 126 -13.35 16.15 7.90
CA ARG A 126 -12.15 15.35 8.18
C ARG A 126 -11.45 15.01 6.87
N LYS A 127 -10.16 15.28 6.80
CA LYS A 127 -9.38 15.05 5.58
C LYS A 127 -9.25 13.58 5.24
N GLY A 128 -9.29 13.28 3.94
CA GLY A 128 -8.97 11.98 3.39
C GLY A 128 -7.48 11.90 3.05
N TYR A 129 -6.90 10.70 3.11
CA TYR A 129 -5.51 10.47 2.76
C TYR A 129 -5.34 9.22 1.88
N ARG A 130 -4.38 9.28 0.97
CA ARG A 130 -3.99 8.18 0.08
C ARG A 130 -2.47 8.03 0.03
N ILE A 131 -2.02 6.88 -0.43
CA ILE A 131 -0.63 6.64 -0.83
C ILE A 131 -0.66 5.96 -2.19
N GLU A 132 0.01 6.54 -3.18
CA GLU A 132 -0.11 6.11 -4.58
C GLU A 132 -1.61 5.98 -4.96
N ASP A 133 -2.05 4.80 -5.39
CA ASP A 133 -3.44 4.51 -5.74
C ASP A 133 -4.29 3.98 -4.56
N LYS A 134 -3.67 3.75 -3.40
CA LYS A 134 -4.35 3.15 -2.24
C LYS A 134 -4.92 4.21 -1.31
N ILE A 135 -6.22 4.17 -1.11
CA ILE A 135 -6.93 5.01 -0.14
C ILE A 135 -6.66 4.47 1.27
N LEU A 136 -6.10 5.32 2.13
CA LEU A 136 -5.87 5.01 3.55
C LEU A 136 -7.10 5.35 4.39
N ARG A 137 -7.76 6.45 4.04
CA ARG A 137 -8.95 6.96 4.72
C ARG A 137 -9.69 7.91 3.78
N VAL A 138 -10.99 7.72 3.62
CA VAL A 138 -11.84 8.67 2.85
C VAL A 138 -12.00 9.98 3.62
N ALA A 139 -12.21 11.07 2.88
CA ALA A 139 -12.56 12.35 3.46
C ALA A 139 -14.01 12.30 3.99
N GLN A 140 -14.29 12.96 5.11
CA GLN A 140 -15.66 13.20 5.57
C GLN A 140 -16.07 14.61 5.19
N VAL A 141 -17.18 14.75 4.49
CA VAL A 141 -17.53 15.99 3.80
C VAL A 141 -18.99 16.38 4.01
N LYS A 142 -19.28 17.67 3.84
CA LYS A 142 -20.63 18.16 3.55
C LYS A 142 -20.79 18.34 2.05
N VAL A 143 -21.92 17.92 1.51
CA VAL A 143 -22.27 18.06 0.09
C VAL A 143 -23.46 19.00 -0.05
N SER A 144 -23.53 19.73 -1.17
CA SER A 144 -24.74 20.46 -1.58
C SER A 144 -25.53 19.74 -2.65
#